data_AF-A0A659UJ42-F1
#
_entry.id   AF-A0A659UJ42-F1
#
_cell.length_a   1.000
_cell.length_b   1.000
_cell.length_c   1.000
_cell.angle_alpha   90.00
_cell.angle_beta   90.00
_cell.angle_gamma   90.00
#
_symmetry.space_group_name_H-M   'P 1'
#
loop_
_entity.id
_entity.type
_entity.pdbx_description
1 polymer ?
#
loop_
_entity_poly.entity_id
_entity_poly.type
_entity_poly.pdbx_seq_one_letter_code
_entity_poly.pdbx_strand_id
1 'polypeptide(L)'
;MATKNIDHAFTARSKTGGALEPTYSGALSFMRRKYTKDVKGADAVVWGIPFDAAVTNRPGARFGPQAIRRASAILDNDPQYP
;
A
#
# COMPACT_ATOMS: atom_id res chain seq x y z
N MET A 1 -9.06 10.99 20.24
CA MET A 1 -8.06 9.89 20.34
C MET A 1 -7.67 9.44 18.92
N ALA A 2 -7.12 10.37 18.11
CA ALA A 2 -6.90 10.20 16.65
C ALA A 2 -5.43 10.41 16.24
N THR A 3 -4.52 10.55 17.20
CA THR A 3 -3.14 11.03 16.96
C THR A 3 -2.06 9.94 16.93
N LYS A 4 -2.39 8.66 17.15
CA LYS A 4 -1.38 7.59 17.30
C LYS A 4 -1.19 6.65 16.09
N ASN A 5 -2.07 6.69 15.09
CA ASN A 5 -2.13 5.66 14.03
C ASN A 5 -2.06 6.20 12.60
N ILE A 6 -1.54 7.41 12.39
CA ILE A 6 -1.31 7.95 11.04
C ILE A 6 0.02 7.40 10.50
N ASP A 7 0.10 7.24 9.18
CA ASP A 7 1.26 6.71 8.45
C ASP A 7 1.66 5.29 8.91
N HIS A 8 0.66 4.42 9.06
CA HIS A 8 0.78 3.01 9.42
C HIS A 8 1.82 2.28 8.57
N ALA A 9 1.94 2.61 7.28
CA ALA A 9 2.96 2.04 6.41
C ALA A 9 4.40 2.21 6.95
N PHE A 10 4.66 3.25 7.75
CA PHE A 10 5.96 3.51 8.38
C PHE A 10 5.96 3.22 9.89
N THR A 11 4.85 3.51 10.58
CA THR A 11 4.77 3.49 12.04
C THR A 11 4.33 2.14 12.63
N ALA A 12 3.81 1.22 11.80
CA ALA A 12 3.34 -0.09 12.23
C ALA A 12 4.39 -0.87 13.04
N ARG A 13 3.99 -1.36 14.21
CA ARG A 13 4.83 -2.18 15.10
C ARG A 13 4.77 -3.67 14.75
N SER A 14 3.63 -4.14 14.26
CA SER A 14 3.43 -5.51 13.77
C SER A 14 3.39 -5.54 12.24
N LYS A 15 3.68 -6.72 11.65
CA LYS A 15 3.43 -6.95 10.22
C LYS A 15 1.94 -7.15 9.94
N THR A 16 1.12 -7.52 10.94
CA THR A 16 -0.33 -7.80 10.85
C THR A 16 -1.17 -6.80 11.65
N GLY A 17 -2.49 -6.76 11.41
CA GLY A 17 -3.42 -5.78 11.99
C GLY A 17 -4.08 -4.88 10.94
N GLY A 18 -5.14 -4.18 11.37
CA GLY A 18 -5.80 -3.15 10.56
C GLY A 18 -5.04 -1.83 10.60
N ALA A 19 -5.14 -1.06 9.52
CA ALA A 19 -4.70 0.33 9.51
C ALA A 19 -5.92 1.24 9.72
N LEU A 20 -5.72 2.41 10.30
CA LEU A 20 -6.77 3.41 10.47
C LEU A 20 -6.21 4.72 9.94
N GLU A 21 -6.42 4.95 8.64
CA GLU A 21 -5.99 6.18 7.97
C GLU A 21 -7.16 6.79 7.20
N PRO A 22 -7.34 8.12 7.25
CA PRO A 22 -8.25 8.76 6.32
C PRO A 22 -7.81 8.44 4.89
N THR A 23 -8.71 7.90 4.08
CA THR A 23 -8.43 7.38 2.73
C THR A 23 -7.67 8.36 1.84
N TYR A 24 -7.96 9.66 1.98
CA TYR A 24 -7.36 10.75 1.21
C TYR A 24 -5.98 11.22 1.71
N SER A 25 -5.44 10.57 2.75
CA SER A 25 -4.19 10.97 3.41
C SER A 25 -3.25 9.78 3.64
N GLY A 26 -2.11 10.06 4.28
CA GLY A 26 -1.15 9.08 4.76
C GLY A 26 -0.34 8.35 3.68
N ALA A 27 0.58 7.51 4.14
CA ALA A 27 1.55 6.83 3.29
C ALA A 27 0.93 5.69 2.44
N LEU A 28 1.10 5.79 1.12
CA LEU A 28 0.48 4.90 0.13
C LEU A 28 1.33 3.65 -0.15
N SER A 29 1.46 2.78 0.84
CA SER A 29 1.79 1.37 0.58
C SER A 29 0.56 0.61 0.07
N PHE A 30 0.77 -0.64 -0.38
CA PHE A 30 -0.36 -1.47 -0.78
C PHE A 30 -1.22 -1.78 0.46
N MET A 31 -2.50 -1.40 0.43
CA MET A 31 -3.46 -1.57 1.53
C MET A 31 -2.91 -1.13 2.90
N ARG A 32 -2.15 -0.03 2.95
CA ARG A 32 -1.51 0.53 4.16
C ARG A 32 -0.61 -0.45 4.92
N ARG A 33 -0.09 -1.49 4.25
CA ARG A 33 0.84 -2.46 4.85
C ARG A 33 2.20 -1.83 5.12
N LYS A 34 2.91 -2.36 6.12
CA LYS A 34 4.22 -1.84 6.51
C LYS A 34 5.24 -1.93 5.36
N TYR A 35 5.90 -0.81 5.06
CA TYR A 35 7.10 -0.81 4.24
C TYR A 35 8.25 -1.43 5.02
N THR A 36 8.79 -2.54 4.50
CA THR A 36 9.97 -3.19 5.06
C THR A 36 10.67 -4.00 3.99
N LYS A 37 11.99 -4.18 4.13
CA LYS A 37 12.78 -5.14 3.35
C LYS A 37 12.94 -6.48 4.07
N ASP A 38 12.60 -6.54 5.36
CA ASP A 38 12.60 -7.78 6.14
C ASP A 38 11.36 -8.62 5.84
N VAL A 39 11.56 -9.72 5.11
CA VAL A 39 10.53 -10.68 4.71
C VAL A 39 10.34 -11.83 5.71
N LYS A 40 11.17 -11.93 6.76
CA LYS A 40 11.10 -13.06 7.69
C LYS A 40 9.73 -13.11 8.37
N GLY A 41 9.07 -14.28 8.32
CA GLY A 41 7.75 -14.48 8.93
C GLY A 41 6.61 -13.73 8.24
N ALA A 42 6.79 -13.29 6.99
CA ALA A 42 5.68 -12.83 6.16
C ALA A 42 5.06 -14.01 5.41
N ASP A 43 3.72 -14.13 5.46
CA ASP A 43 3.00 -15.15 4.69
C ASP A 43 2.91 -14.79 3.20
N ALA A 44 2.87 -13.48 2.90
CA ALA A 44 2.84 -12.94 1.55
C ALA A 44 3.61 -11.62 1.47
N VAL A 45 4.19 -11.35 0.30
CA VAL A 45 4.94 -10.12 0.01
C VAL A 45 4.39 -9.47 -1.24
N VAL A 46 4.12 -8.17 -1.16
CA VAL A 46 3.69 -7.37 -2.32
C VAL A 46 4.90 -6.65 -2.89
N TRP A 47 5.27 -7.03 -4.11
CA TRP A 47 6.39 -6.46 -4.83
C TRP A 47 5.91 -5.81 -6.13
N GLY A 48 6.41 -4.60 -6.42
CA GLY A 48 6.12 -3.92 -7.68
C GLY A 48 7.29 -4.06 -8.64
N ILE A 49 7.05 -4.55 -9.85
CA ILE A 49 8.03 -4.57 -10.95
C ILE A 49 7.60 -3.50 -11.97
N PRO A 50 8.15 -2.28 -11.92
CA PRO A 50 7.76 -1.19 -12.82
C PRO A 50 8.44 -1.35 -14.18
N PHE A 51 7.95 -2.29 -14.99
CA PHE A 51 8.53 -2.64 -16.28
C PHE A 51 7.49 -2.67 -17.39
N ASP A 52 7.82 -2.09 -18.55
CA ASP A 52 6.98 -2.15 -19.74
C ASP A 52 7.79 -2.14 -21.06
N ALA A 53 9.09 -2.44 -21.04
CA ALA A 53 9.89 -2.43 -22.27
C ALA A 53 9.52 -3.56 -23.26
N ALA A 54 8.74 -4.55 -22.81
CA ALA A 54 8.23 -5.64 -23.64
C ALA A 54 6.88 -5.34 -24.32
N VAL A 55 6.27 -4.17 -24.10
CA VAL A 55 4.98 -3.83 -24.71
C VAL A 55 5.14 -3.42 -26.18
N THR A 56 4.22 -3.85 -27.04
CA THR A 56 4.29 -3.61 -28.50
C THR A 56 3.43 -2.46 -29.00
N ASN A 57 2.57 -1.88 -28.15
CA ASN A 57 1.64 -0.82 -28.53
C ASN A 57 1.70 0.34 -27.51
N ARG A 58 0.80 0.37 -26.53
CA ARG A 58 0.70 1.49 -25.58
C ARG A 58 1.57 1.24 -24.34
N PRO A 59 2.63 2.03 -24.11
CA PRO A 59 3.41 1.95 -22.88
C PRO A 59 2.66 2.57 -21.69
N GLY A 60 3.17 2.32 -20.47
CA GLY A 60 2.60 2.88 -19.24
C GLY A 60 2.46 1.89 -18.09
N ALA A 61 2.59 0.58 -18.34
CA ALA A 61 2.49 -0.44 -17.29
C ALA A 61 3.58 -0.28 -16.21
N ARG A 62 4.70 0.40 -16.52
CA ARG A 62 5.72 0.76 -15.52
C ARG A 62 5.18 1.61 -14.36
N PHE A 63 4.10 2.37 -14.57
CA PHE A 63 3.43 3.17 -13.53
C PHE A 63 2.40 2.36 -12.73
N GLY A 64 2.05 1.17 -13.19
CA GLY A 64 1.05 0.27 -12.59
C GLY A 64 1.28 0.02 -11.09
N PRO A 65 2.48 -0.37 -10.64
CA PRO A 65 2.72 -0.62 -9.23
C PRO A 65 2.46 0.57 -8.31
N GLN A 66 2.66 1.81 -8.77
CA GLN A 66 2.32 2.99 -7.99
C GLN A 66 0.81 3.27 -8.04
N ALA A 67 0.19 3.14 -9.22
CA ALA A 67 -1.24 3.32 -9.40
C ALA A 67 -2.06 2.34 -8.54
N ILE A 68 -1.68 1.06 -8.51
CA ILE A 68 -2.34 0.03 -7.69
C ILE A 68 -2.23 0.36 -6.19
N ARG A 69 -1.07 0.80 -5.70
CA ARG A 69 -0.92 1.21 -4.30
C ARG A 69 -1.86 2.36 -3.94
N ARG A 70 -1.95 3.38 -4.80
CA ARG A 70 -2.88 4.51 -4.63
C ARG A 70 -4.34 4.03 -4.61
N ALA A 71 -4.73 3.19 -5.58
CA ALA A 71 -6.09 2.66 -5.66
C ALA A 71 -6.47 1.78 -4.45
N SER A 72 -5.49 1.10 -3.83
CA SER A 72 -5.72 0.26 -2.66
C SER A 72 -5.96 1.03 -1.35
N ALA A 73 -5.89 2.37 -1.36
CA ALA A 73 -6.06 3.20 -0.18
C ALA A 73 -7.44 3.07 0.51
N ILE A 74 -8.47 2.64 -0.23
CA ILE A 74 -9.84 2.41 0.28
C ILE A 74 -10.04 1.01 0.91
N LEU A 75 -9.01 0.16 0.87
CA LEU A 75 -9.08 -1.26 1.25
C LEU A 75 -8.36 -1.53 2.59
N ASP A 76 -8.31 -0.54 3.48
CA ASP A 76 -7.52 -0.55 4.71
C ASP A 76 -8.32 -0.85 5.98
N ASN A 77 -9.53 -1.40 5.83
CA ASN A 77 -10.52 -1.69 6.88
C ASN A 77 -11.17 -0.45 7.53
N ASP A 78 -10.96 0.76 7.01
CA ASP A 78 -11.74 1.92 7.43
C ASP A 78 -13.19 1.80 6.91
N PRO A 79 -14.23 2.28 7.65
CA PRO A 79 -15.58 2.29 7.14
C PRO A 79 -15.64 3.12 5.86
N GLN A 80 -16.12 2.51 4.77
CA GLN A 80 -16.32 3.22 3.50
C GLN A 80 -17.53 4.16 3.66
N TYR A 81 -17.25 5.43 3.90
CA TYR A 81 -18.28 6.46 3.87
C TYR A 81 -18.54 6.89 2.40
N PRO A 82 -19.81 7.05 1.98
CA PRO A 82 -20.15 7.55 0.65
C PRO A 82 -19.67 8.99 0.43
#